data_AF-A0A382FW26-F1
#
_entry.id   AF-A0A382FW26-F1
#
_cell.length_a   1.000
_cell.length_b   1.000
_cell.length_c   1.000
_cell.angle_alpha   90.00
_cell.angle_beta   90.00
_cell.angle_gamma   90.00
#
_symmetry.space_group_name_H-M   'P 1'
#
loop_
_entity.id
_entity.type
_entity.pdbx_description
1 polymer ?
#
loop_
_entity_poly.entity_id
_entity_poly.type
_entity_poly.pdbx_seq_one_letter_code
_entity_poly.pdbx_strand_id
1 'polypeptide(L)'
;MTTLREIFYFDKETLEPVDNKEYDPIDDESIVQRDDTRKTKLTLRQINKTRKAAELHKEEQVKELHFVRQMYGLAANAEAAV
;
A
#
# COMPACT_ATOMS: atom_id res chain seq x y z
N MET A 1 -22.09 -11.81 -20.24
CA MET A 1 -21.84 -10.36 -20.18
C MET A 1 -21.47 -10.02 -18.75
N THR A 2 -20.19 -10.14 -18.41
CA THR A 2 -19.64 -10.10 -17.04
C THR A 2 -18.54 -9.04 -16.89
N THR A 3 -18.48 -8.08 -17.81
CA THR A 3 -17.31 -7.21 -18.03
C THR A 3 -17.30 -5.88 -17.27
N LEU A 4 -18.29 -5.60 -16.42
CA LEU A 4 -18.39 -4.30 -15.73
C LEU A 4 -17.87 -4.29 -14.28
N ARG A 5 -17.78 -5.45 -13.62
CA ARG A 5 -17.35 -5.56 -12.21
C ARG A 5 -15.82 -5.70 -12.06
N GLU A 6 -15.09 -5.75 -13.16
CA GLU A 6 -13.63 -5.94 -13.18
C GLU A 6 -12.86 -4.61 -13.26
N ILE A 7 -13.56 -3.50 -13.51
CA ILE A 7 -12.95 -2.17 -13.71
C ILE A 7 -12.86 -1.37 -12.40
N PHE A 8 -13.70 -1.69 -11.40
CA PHE A 8 -13.75 -0.99 -10.13
C PHE A 8 -13.46 -1.96 -8.99
N TYR A 9 -12.42 -1.67 -8.20
CA TYR A 9 -12.17 -2.36 -6.94
C TYR A 9 -13.25 -1.91 -5.94
N PHE A 10 -14.19 -2.81 -5.65
CA PHE A 10 -15.19 -2.61 -4.62
C PHE A 10 -14.72 -3.25 -3.33
N ASP A 11 -14.78 -2.49 -2.23
CA ASP A 11 -14.66 -3.06 -0.90
C ASP A 11 -15.81 -4.06 -0.67
N LYS A 12 -15.48 -5.26 -0.17
CA LYS A 12 -16.43 -6.36 -0.01
C LYS A 12 -17.52 -6.04 1.01
N GLU A 13 -17.26 -5.07 1.89
CA GLU A 13 -18.16 -4.66 2.98
C GLU A 13 -18.98 -3.42 2.62
N THR A 14 -18.39 -2.42 1.96
CA THR A 14 -19.00 -1.08 1.86
C THR A 14 -19.55 -0.71 0.47
N LEU A 15 -19.31 -1.53 -0.58
CA LEU A 15 -19.75 -1.23 -1.97
C LEU A 15 -19.26 0.13 -2.52
N GLU A 16 -18.37 0.82 -1.79
CA GLU A 16 -17.77 2.07 -2.22
C GLU A 16 -16.52 1.80 -3.08
N PRO A 17 -16.27 2.62 -4.11
CA PRO A 17 -15.04 2.53 -4.90
C PRO A 17 -13.86 2.95 -4.01
N VAL A 18 -12.98 2.00 -3.71
CA VAL A 18 -11.77 2.27 -2.93
C VAL A 18 -10.61 2.55 -3.87
N ASP A 19 -9.82 3.57 -3.56
CA ASP A 19 -8.59 3.90 -4.28
C ASP A 19 -7.56 2.79 -4.07
N ASN A 20 -7.16 2.11 -5.14
CA ASN A 20 -6.12 1.09 -5.06
C ASN A 20 -4.77 1.77 -4.81
N LYS A 21 -4.27 1.66 -3.58
CA LYS A 21 -2.99 2.23 -3.15
C LYS A 21 -1.79 1.29 -3.43
N GLU A 22 -2.02 0.12 -4.02
CA GLU A 22 -1.01 -0.91 -4.27
C GLU A 22 -0.04 -0.54 -5.42
N TYR A 23 0.98 -1.37 -5.58
CA TYR A 23 1.95 -1.25 -6.67
C TYR A 23 1.27 -1.44 -8.04
N ASP A 24 1.56 -0.54 -8.98
CA ASP A 24 1.14 -0.62 -10.37
C ASP A 24 2.38 -0.88 -11.26
N PRO A 25 2.42 -2.01 -12.00
CA PRO A 25 3.50 -2.33 -12.93
C PRO A 25 3.73 -1.29 -14.03
N ILE A 26 2.70 -0.51 -14.40
CA ILE A 26 2.80 0.53 -15.43
C ILE A 26 3.80 1.63 -15.02
N ASP A 27 4.02 1.82 -13.72
CA ASP A 27 4.93 2.85 -13.21
C ASP A 27 6.43 2.46 -13.29
N ASP A 28 6.77 1.23 -13.69
CA ASP A 28 8.16 0.78 -13.88
C ASP A 28 8.70 1.07 -15.30
N GLU A 29 7.85 1.52 -16.22
CA GLU A 29 8.25 1.79 -17.62
C GLU A 29 9.01 3.11 -17.84
N SER A 30 9.49 3.77 -16.78
CA SER A 30 10.16 5.06 -16.93
C SER A 30 11.56 4.91 -17.56
N ILE A 31 11.71 5.36 -18.81
CA ILE A 31 13.00 5.42 -19.49
C ILE A 31 13.80 6.60 -18.91
N VAL A 32 14.63 6.34 -17.91
CA VAL A 32 15.53 7.35 -17.33
C VAL A 32 16.81 7.41 -18.18
N GLN A 33 17.00 8.51 -18.90
CA GLN A 33 18.17 8.77 -19.71
C GLN A 33 19.38 9.04 -18.79
N ARG A 34 20.41 8.19 -18.85
CA ARG A 34 21.58 8.25 -17.94
C ARG A 34 22.43 9.50 -18.10
N ASP A 35 22.30 10.19 -19.22
CA ASP A 35 22.99 11.43 -19.61
C ASP A 35 22.22 12.70 -19.19
N ASP A 36 21.00 12.58 -18.63
CA ASP A 36 20.24 13.73 -18.17
C ASP A 36 20.82 14.27 -16.85
N THR A 37 21.56 15.38 -16.95
CA THR A 37 22.19 16.08 -15.81
C THR A 37 21.28 17.12 -15.16
N ARG A 38 20.04 17.30 -15.65
CA ARG A 38 19.08 18.23 -15.05
C ARG A 38 18.59 17.64 -13.73
N LYS A 39 18.34 18.49 -12.73
CA LYS A 39 17.63 18.07 -11.51
C LYS A 39 16.33 17.38 -11.96
N THR A 40 16.20 16.09 -11.72
CA THR A 40 14.99 15.32 -12.02
C THR A 40 13.86 15.89 -11.17
N LYS A 41 13.05 16.77 -11.76
CA LYS A 41 11.86 17.29 -11.07
C LYS A 41 10.81 16.19 -11.11
N LEU A 42 10.40 15.73 -9.94
CA LEU A 42 9.26 14.84 -9.84
C LEU A 42 8.01 15.57 -10.34
N THR A 43 7.24 14.88 -11.17
CA THR A 43 5.91 15.34 -11.57
C THR A 43 4.99 15.37 -10.35
N LEU A 44 3.96 16.24 -10.35
CA LEU A 44 2.97 16.29 -9.28
C LEU A 44 2.29 14.92 -9.07
N ARG A 45 2.11 14.15 -10.13
CA ARG A 45 1.59 12.77 -10.08
C ARG A 45 2.53 11.85 -9.28
N GLN A 46 3.83 11.87 -9.57
CA GLN A 46 4.83 11.08 -8.84
C GLN A 46 4.89 11.49 -7.37
N ILE A 47 4.85 12.80 -7.06
CA ILE A 47 4.84 13.30 -5.68
C ILE A 47 3.59 12.84 -4.92
N ASN A 48 2.41 12.91 -5.55
CA ASN A 48 1.18 12.45 -4.92
C ASN A 48 1.20 10.94 -4.69
N LYS A 49 1.75 10.18 -5.64
CA LYS A 49 1.94 8.72 -5.51
C LYS A 49 2.88 8.37 -4.35
N THR A 50 4.06 8.99 -4.25
CA THR A 50 4.99 8.71 -3.14
C THR A 50 4.39 9.09 -1.78
N ARG A 51 3.61 10.17 -1.71
CA ARG A 51 2.87 10.54 -0.49
C ARG A 51 1.86 9.45 -0.09
N LYS A 52 1.03 8.98 -1.03
CA LYS A 52 0.05 7.90 -0.76
C LYS A 52 0.74 6.59 -0.32
N ALA A 53 1.85 6.23 -0.96
CA ALA A 53 2.64 5.06 -0.59
C ALA A 53 3.22 5.18 0.83
N ALA A 54 3.71 6.37 1.21
CA ALA A 54 4.21 6.61 2.56
C ALA A 54 3.10 6.55 3.63
N GLU A 55 1.88 6.96 3.30
CA GLU A 55 0.71 6.82 4.17
C GLU A 55 0.33 5.35 4.35
N LEU A 56 0.24 4.58 3.26
CA LEU A 56 -0.02 3.14 3.31
C LEU A 56 1.02 2.39 4.14
N HIS A 57 2.31 2.67 3.94
CA HIS A 57 3.38 2.05 4.71
C HIS A 57 3.25 2.30 6.22
N LYS A 58 2.83 3.51 6.63
CA LYS A 58 2.55 3.80 8.05
C LYS A 58 1.35 3.01 8.58
N GLU A 59 0.28 2.92 7.78
CA GLU A 59 -0.90 2.12 8.14
C GLU A 59 -0.51 0.64 8.33
N GLU A 60 0.32 0.09 7.44
CA GLU A 60 0.83 -1.28 7.52
C GLU A 60 1.69 -1.51 8.77
N GLN A 61 2.61 -0.59 9.09
CA GLN A 61 3.42 -0.69 10.32
C GLN A 61 2.55 -0.75 11.58
N VAL A 62 1.47 0.02 11.64
CA VAL A 62 0.54 -0.02 12.78
C VAL A 62 -0.17 -1.36 12.86
N LYS A 63 -0.62 -1.90 11.72
CA LYS A 63 -1.26 -3.23 11.65
C LYS A 63 -0.28 -4.33 12.06
N GLU A 64 0.96 -4.28 11.57
CA GLU A 64 2.02 -5.23 11.92
C GLU A 64 2.33 -5.18 13.42
N LEU A 65 2.45 -3.98 14.00
CA LEU A 65 2.69 -3.82 15.43
C LEU A 65 1.55 -4.42 16.26
N HIS A 66 0.29 -4.23 15.84
CA HIS A 66 -0.86 -4.86 16.47
C HIS A 66 -0.82 -6.39 16.34
N PHE A 67 -0.46 -6.91 15.17
CA PHE A 67 -0.30 -8.34 14.93
C PHE A 67 0.79 -8.96 15.82
N VAL A 68 1.96 -8.33 15.91
CA VAL A 68 3.07 -8.74 16.80
C VAL A 68 2.61 -8.75 18.27
N ARG A 69 1.89 -7.71 18.71
CA ARG A 69 1.33 -7.67 20.07
C ARG A 69 0.35 -8.80 20.35
N GLN A 70 -0.51 -9.16 19.39
CA GLN A 70 -1.41 -10.30 19.56
C GLN A 70 -0.63 -11.61 19.65
N MET A 71 0.31 -11.84 18.74
CA MET A 71 1.07 -13.09 18.69
C MET A 71 1.85 -13.34 19.99
N TYR A 72 2.60 -12.34 20.48
CA TYR A 72 3.39 -12.48 21.70
C TYR A 72 2.57 -12.25 22.99
N GLY A 73 1.50 -11.45 22.95
CA GLY A 73 0.61 -11.25 24.08
C GLY A 73 -0.22 -12.51 24.41
N LEU A 74 -0.61 -13.28 23.40
CA LEU A 74 -1.23 -14.59 23.59
C LEU A 74 -0.22 -15.63 24.12
N ALA A 75 1.00 -15.63 23.58
CA ALA A 75 2.07 -16.53 24.03
C ALA A 75 2.41 -16.31 25.53
N ALA A 76 2.53 -15.06 25.97
CA ALA A 76 2.81 -14.74 27.37
C ALA A 76 1.70 -15.19 28.34
N ASN A 77 0.43 -15.13 27.91
CA ASN A 77 -0.70 -15.62 28.72
C ASN A 77 -0.78 -17.16 28.74
N ALA A 78 -0.37 -17.83 27.67
CA ALA A 78 -0.32 -19.29 27.61
C ALA A 78 0.79 -19.86 28.51
N GLU A 79 1.93 -19.18 28.60
CA GLU A 79 3.06 -19.59 29.45
C GLU A 79 2.80 -19.31 30.94
N ALA A 80 2.01 -18.29 31.27
CA ALA A 80 1.59 -17.98 32.64
C ALA A 80 0.44 -18.87 33.17
N ALA A 81 -0.20 -19.65 32.30
CA ALA A 81 -1.28 -20.57 32.65
C ALA A 81 -0.80 -22.03 32.90
N VAL A 82 0.52 -22.26 32.84
CA VAL A 82 1.21 -23.52 33.17
C VAL A 82 1.92 -23.37 34.51
#